data_AF-A0A0M0HXP2-F1
#
_entry.id   AF-A0A0M0HXP2-F1
#
_cell.length_a   1.000
_cell.length_b   1.000
_cell.length_c   1.000
_cell.angle_alpha   90.00
_cell.angle_beta   90.00
_cell.angle_gamma   90.00
#
_symmetry.space_group_name_H-M   'P 1'
#
loop_
_entity.id
_entity.type
_entity.pdbx_description
1 polymer ?
#
loop_
_entity_poly.entity_id
_entity_poly.type
_entity_poly.pdbx_seq_one_letter_code
_entity_poly.pdbx_strand_id
1 'polypeptide(L)'
;MSEYLDQVELLSSEISALATAERKTYINYSLQRILNYKDIFIHKEALSSDVLCKAFKSLSTVEQAICKHGLDAMNFTIHYLDELSKNKRFKLEPRAFTVDSQIKFLSHSYQA
;
A
#
# COMPACT_ATOMS: atom_id res chain seq x y z
N MET A 1 -17.78 3.16 6.30
CA MET A 1 -17.10 3.10 4.99
C MET A 1 -15.66 3.50 5.27
N SER A 2 -14.67 2.67 4.95
CA SER A 2 -13.34 2.75 5.59
C SER A 2 -12.56 4.02 5.19
N GLU A 3 -12.21 4.88 6.15
CA GLU A 3 -11.56 6.19 5.96
C GLU A 3 -10.25 6.13 5.17
N TYR A 4 -9.56 4.98 5.17
CA TYR A 4 -8.33 4.80 4.40
C TYR A 4 -8.55 4.69 2.89
N LEU A 5 -9.77 4.32 2.43
CA LEU A 5 -10.04 4.16 0.99
C LEU A 5 -9.90 5.48 0.24
N ASP A 6 -10.30 6.59 0.87
CA ASP A 6 -10.13 7.92 0.29
C ASP A 6 -8.63 8.25 0.12
N GLN A 7 -7.77 7.79 1.04
CA GLN A 7 -6.32 7.96 0.92
C GLN A 7 -5.71 7.09 -0.19
N VAL A 8 -6.23 5.88 -0.39
CA VAL A 8 -5.79 5.02 -1.50
C VAL A 8 -6.27 5.56 -2.86
N GLU A 9 -7.44 6.18 -2.90
CA GLU A 9 -7.96 6.89 -4.08
C GLU A 9 -7.11 8.13 -4.41
N LEU A 10 -6.65 8.86 -3.39
CA LEU A 10 -5.69 9.93 -3.55
C LEU A 10 -4.36 9.41 -4.12
N LEU A 11 -3.82 8.31 -3.58
CA LEU A 11 -2.59 7.67 -4.09
C LEU A 11 -2.75 7.21 -5.55
N SER A 12 -3.89 6.60 -5.90
CA SER A 12 -4.21 6.22 -7.28
C SER A 12 -4.24 7.43 -8.21
N SER A 13 -4.76 8.55 -7.73
CA SER A 13 -4.82 9.80 -8.49
C SER A 13 -3.43 10.39 -8.71
N GLU A 14 -2.56 10.39 -7.70
CA GLU A 14 -1.15 10.78 -7.80
C GLU A 14 -0.43 9.92 -8.85
N ILE A 15 -0.60 8.60 -8.79
CA ILE A 15 -0.02 7.66 -9.78
C ILE A 15 -0.54 7.97 -11.18
N SER A 16 -1.84 8.24 -11.33
CA SER A 16 -2.45 8.51 -12.64
C SER A 16 -2.02 9.84 -13.24
N ALA A 17 -1.69 10.82 -12.39
CA ALA A 17 -1.17 12.13 -12.82
C ALA A 17 0.26 12.05 -13.36
N LEU A 18 1.04 11.03 -12.98
CA LEU A 18 2.39 10.82 -13.49
C LEU A 18 2.39 10.42 -14.97
N ALA A 19 3.48 10.78 -15.66
CA ALA A 19 3.75 10.32 -17.00
C ALA A 19 3.79 8.78 -17.05
N THR A 20 3.25 8.17 -18.11
CA THR A 20 3.14 6.70 -18.23
C THR A 20 4.44 5.96 -17.98
N ALA A 21 5.58 6.53 -18.38
CA ALA A 21 6.91 5.96 -18.16
C ALA A 21 7.34 5.90 -16.68
N GLU A 22 6.81 6.79 -15.84
CA GLU A 22 7.20 6.95 -14.43
C GLU A 22 6.28 6.19 -13.47
N ARG A 23 5.06 5.85 -13.91
CA ARG A 23 4.04 5.19 -13.08
C ARG A 23 4.53 3.90 -12.42
N LYS A 24 5.13 3.01 -13.21
CA LYS A 24 5.62 1.71 -12.70
C LYS A 24 6.71 1.90 -11.64
N THR A 25 7.62 2.83 -11.87
CA THR A 25 8.70 3.16 -10.94
C THR A 25 8.13 3.72 -9.63
N TYR A 26 7.18 4.65 -9.73
CA TYR A 26 6.51 5.22 -8.56
C TYR A 26 5.74 4.18 -7.75
N ILE A 27 4.97 3.30 -8.41
CA ILE A 27 4.25 2.18 -7.78
C ILE A 27 5.22 1.29 -7.02
N ASN A 28 6.32 0.87 -7.66
CA ASN A 28 7.30 -0.01 -7.04
C ASN A 28 7.96 0.64 -5.81
N TYR A 29 8.31 1.92 -5.89
CA TYR A 29 8.86 2.62 -4.74
C TYR A 29 7.86 2.78 -3.60
N SER A 30 6.60 3.09 -3.91
CA SER A 30 5.54 3.21 -2.90
C SER A 30 5.27 1.87 -2.22
N LEU A 31 5.21 0.79 -3.01
CA LEU A 31 5.06 -0.57 -2.51
C LEU A 31 6.22 -0.97 -1.58
N GLN A 32 7.47 -0.69 -1.99
CA GLN A 32 8.64 -0.95 -1.16
C GLN A 32 8.61 -0.14 0.16
N ARG A 33 8.26 1.14 0.12
CA ARG A 33 8.18 2.00 1.31
C ARG A 33 7.13 1.51 2.30
N ILE A 34 5.92 1.20 1.83
CA ILE A 34 4.83 0.70 2.68
C ILE A 34 5.16 -0.69 3.24
N LEU A 35 5.76 -1.59 2.45
CA LEU A 35 6.21 -2.90 2.93
C LEU A 35 7.26 -2.77 4.03
N ASN A 36 8.27 -1.93 3.83
CA ASN A 36 9.32 -1.70 4.82
C ASN A 36 8.73 -1.12 6.12
N TYR A 37 7.83 -0.15 6.01
CA TYR A 37 7.18 0.42 7.19
C TYR A 37 6.31 -0.61 7.91
N LYS A 38 5.54 -1.42 7.16
CA LYS A 38 4.71 -2.49 7.73
C LYS A 38 5.55 -3.48 8.53
N ASP A 39 6.69 -3.91 7.99
CA ASP A 39 7.61 -4.83 8.67
C ASP A 39 8.11 -4.24 10.00
N ILE A 40 8.59 -3.00 9.97
CA ILE A 40 9.03 -2.26 11.17
C ILE A 40 7.87 -2.09 12.16
N PHE A 41 6.65 -1.81 11.67
CA PHE A 41 5.47 -1.60 12.51
C PHE A 41 5.04 -2.88 13.23
N ILE A 42 5.10 -4.05 12.56
CA ILE A 42 4.81 -5.35 13.19
C ILE A 42 5.81 -5.66 14.29
N HIS A 43 7.08 -5.29 14.09
CA HIS A 43 8.15 -5.52 15.05
C HIS A 43 8.38 -4.34 16.03
N LYS A 44 7.46 -3.38 16.11
CA LYS A 44 7.65 -2.13 16.87
C LYS A 44 7.92 -2.34 18.37
N GLU A 45 7.47 -3.44 18.96
CA GLU A 45 7.71 -3.75 20.38
C GLU A 45 9.17 -4.12 20.66
N ALA A 46 9.87 -4.67 19.68
CA ALA A 46 11.28 -5.04 19.76
C ALA A 46 12.24 -3.93 19.27
N LEU A 47 11.70 -2.87 18.69
CA LEU A 47 12.47 -1.78 18.07
C LEU A 47 12.40 -0.52 18.91
N SER A 48 13.43 0.33 18.80
CA SER A 48 13.37 1.64 19.44
C SER A 48 12.33 2.54 18.75
N SER A 49 11.69 3.41 19.51
CA SER A 49 10.74 4.38 18.97
C SER A 49 11.36 5.29 17.89
N ASP A 50 12.68 5.51 17.92
CA ASP A 50 13.39 6.31 16.91
C ASP A 50 13.42 5.61 15.54
N VAL A 51 13.58 4.27 15.50
CA VAL A 51 13.53 3.49 14.25
C VAL A 51 12.15 3.62 13.60
N LEU A 52 11.09 3.47 14.39
CA LEU A 52 9.71 3.60 13.89
C LEU A 52 9.44 5.02 13.38
N CYS A 53 9.89 6.05 14.11
CA CYS A 53 9.74 7.45 13.69
C CYS A 53 10.50 7.77 12.40
N LYS A 54 11.73 7.26 12.24
CA LYS A 54 12.52 7.45 11.01
C LYS A 54 11.87 6.75 9.82
N ALA A 55 11.39 5.52 10.01
CA ALA A 55 10.67 4.78 8.99
C ALA A 55 9.36 5.47 8.60
N PHE A 56 8.63 6.04 9.57
CA PHE A 56 7.41 6.78 9.27
C PHE A 56 7.68 8.06 8.47
N LYS A 57 8.78 8.77 8.78
CA LYS A 57 9.16 10.03 8.09
C LYS A 57 9.65 9.82 6.65
N SER A 58 10.05 8.61 6.26
CA SER A 58 10.48 8.32 4.88
C SER A 58 9.31 8.07 3.92
N LEU A 59 8.10 7.91 4.46
CA LEU A 59 6.85 7.79 3.70
C LEU A 59 6.38 9.15 3.16
N SER A 60 5.72 9.15 2.01
CA SER A 60 5.00 10.33 1.49
C SER A 60 3.82 10.71 2.39
N THR A 61 3.27 11.91 2.22
CA THR A 61 2.12 12.38 3.01
C THR A 61 0.92 11.43 2.92
N VAL A 62 0.63 10.92 1.72
CA VAL A 62 -0.49 9.98 1.48
C VAL A 62 -0.19 8.61 2.10
N GLU A 63 1.03 8.11 1.94
CA GLU A 63 1.47 6.85 2.55
C GLU A 63 1.40 6.92 4.09
N GLN A 64 1.82 8.03 4.68
CA GLN A 64 1.68 8.27 6.12
C GLN A 64 0.22 8.24 6.57
N ALA A 65 -0.69 8.86 5.80
CA ALA A 65 -2.11 8.84 6.10
C ALA A 65 -2.66 7.41 6.08
N ILE A 66 -2.34 6.63 5.05
CA ILE A 66 -2.70 5.20 4.95
C ILE A 66 -2.16 4.42 6.15
N CYS A 67 -0.87 4.56 6.46
CA CYS A 67 -0.22 3.83 7.54
C CYS A 67 -0.77 4.18 8.93
N LYS A 68 -1.27 5.40 9.16
CA LYS A 68 -1.95 5.78 10.41
C LYS A 68 -3.24 5.01 10.66
N HIS A 69 -3.89 4.49 9.62
CA HIS A 69 -5.09 3.66 9.74
C HIS A 69 -4.78 2.19 10.12
N GLY A 70 -3.51 1.80 10.23
CA GLY A 70 -3.10 0.49 10.74
C GLY A 70 -2.88 -0.58 9.67
N LEU A 71 -2.72 -1.83 10.12
CA LEU A 71 -2.24 -2.93 9.27
C LEU A 71 -3.20 -3.29 8.12
N ASP A 72 -4.51 -3.21 8.33
CA ASP A 72 -5.48 -3.53 7.28
C ASP A 72 -5.40 -2.56 6.11
N ALA A 73 -5.24 -1.26 6.40
CA ALA A 73 -5.04 -0.23 5.39
C ALA A 73 -3.72 -0.45 4.61
N MET A 74 -2.64 -0.81 5.32
CA MET A 74 -1.36 -1.14 4.69
C MET A 74 -1.48 -2.37 3.79
N ASN A 75 -2.09 -3.45 4.27
CA ASN A 75 -2.30 -4.69 3.52
C ASN A 75 -3.12 -4.43 2.26
N PHE A 76 -4.26 -3.76 2.39
CA PHE A 76 -5.10 -3.37 1.26
C PHE A 76 -4.30 -2.59 0.21
N THR A 77 -3.54 -1.58 0.65
CA THR A 77 -2.78 -0.72 -0.25
C THR A 77 -1.67 -1.48 -0.97
N ILE A 78 -0.95 -2.36 -0.26
CA ILE A 78 0.08 -3.22 -0.85
C ILE A 78 -0.53 -4.08 -1.96
N HIS A 79 -1.67 -4.73 -1.70
CA HIS A 79 -2.34 -5.56 -2.70
C HIS A 79 -2.82 -4.76 -3.90
N TYR A 80 -3.42 -3.60 -3.65
CA TYR A 80 -3.89 -2.71 -4.69
C TYR A 80 -2.74 -2.25 -5.61
N LEU A 81 -1.60 -1.85 -5.02
CA LEU A 81 -0.40 -1.44 -5.76
C LEU A 81 0.26 -2.62 -6.52
N ASP A 82 0.31 -3.81 -5.92
CA ASP A 82 0.84 -5.01 -6.56
C ASP A 82 0.03 -5.39 -7.81
N GLU A 83 -1.30 -5.36 -7.72
CA GLU A 83 -2.18 -5.60 -8.87
C GLU A 83 -2.06 -4.50 -9.92
N LEU A 84 -1.98 -3.23 -9.52
CA LEU A 84 -1.68 -2.12 -10.45
C LEU A 84 -0.36 -2.32 -11.19
N SER A 85 0.66 -2.87 -10.53
CA SER A 85 1.99 -3.10 -11.14
C SER A 85 1.97 -4.19 -12.21
N LYS A 86 1.09 -5.19 -12.06
CA LYS A 86 0.92 -6.33 -12.99
C LYS A 86 -0.02 -6.02 -14.14
N ASN A 87 -0.97 -5.11 -13.94
CA ASN A 87 -2.02 -4.86 -14.92
C ASN A 87 -1.49 -4.07 -16.12
N LYS A 88 -1.65 -4.62 -17.34
CA LYS A 88 -1.26 -3.93 -18.59
C LYS A 88 -2.08 -2.66 -18.83
N ARG A 89 -3.26 -2.54 -18.19
CA ARG A 89 -4.12 -1.36 -18.19
C ARG A 89 -4.18 -0.81 -16.76
N PHE A 90 -3.51 0.32 -16.52
CA PHE A 90 -3.50 1.03 -15.23
C PHE A 90 -4.86 1.69 -14.93
N LYS A 91 -5.89 0.88 -14.67
CA LYS A 91 -7.25 1.38 -14.41
C LYS A 91 -7.95 0.46 -13.40
N LEU A 92 -7.38 0.38 -12.21
CA LEU A 92 -7.99 -0.30 -11.06
C LEU A 92 -8.60 0.76 -10.15
N GLU A 93 -9.89 0.71 -9.86
CA GLU A 93 -10.52 1.65 -8.92
C GLU A 93 -10.48 1.04 -7.51
N PRO A 94 -9.98 1.77 -6.48
CA PRO A 94 -9.87 1.23 -5.12
C PRO A 94 -11.21 0.75 -4.54
N ARG A 95 -12.31 1.45 -4.83
CA ARG A 95 -13.66 1.09 -4.37
C ARG A 95 -14.23 -0.15 -5.07
N ALA A 96 -13.78 -0.43 -6.28
CA ALA A 96 -14.13 -1.65 -7.03
C ALA A 96 -13.17 -2.81 -6.72
N PHE A 97 -12.14 -2.59 -5.91
CA PHE A 97 -11.21 -3.62 -5.48
C PHE A 97 -11.88 -4.50 -4.40
N THR A 98 -12.57 -5.55 -4.87
CA THR A 98 -13.43 -6.40 -4.05
C THR A 98 -12.67 -7.29 -3.06
N VAL A 99 -13.38 -7.72 -2.01
CA VAL A 99 -12.92 -8.68 -0.99
C VAL A 99 -12.46 -10.02 -1.62
N ASP A 100 -13.05 -10.46 -2.74
CA ASP A 100 -12.61 -11.67 -3.44
C ASP A 100 -11.16 -11.61 -3.96
N SER A 101 -10.68 -10.42 -4.34
CA SER A 101 -9.28 -10.17 -4.71
C SER A 101 -8.35 -10.34 -3.51
N GLN A 102 -8.83 -9.98 -2.31
CA GLN A 102 -8.10 -10.05 -1.04
C GLN A 102 -8.10 -11.48 -0.49
N ILE A 103 -9.22 -12.21 -0.59
CA ILE A 103 -9.35 -13.61 -0.16
C ILE A 103 -8.44 -14.52 -0.99
N LYS A 104 -8.29 -14.27 -2.29
CA LYS A 104 -7.43 -15.06 -3.18
C LYS A 104 -5.97 -15.11 -2.69
N PHE A 105 -5.49 -14.05 -2.04
CA PHE A 105 -4.16 -13.99 -1.43
C PHE A 105 -4.04 -14.85 -0.17
N LEU A 106 -5.04 -14.82 0.72
CA LEU A 106 -5.07 -15.68 1.90
C LEU A 106 -5.12 -17.16 1.50
N SER A 107 -5.85 -17.52 0.44
CA SER A 107 -5.91 -18.91 -0.03
C SER A 107 -4.58 -19.43 -0.60
N HIS A 108 -3.74 -18.59 -1.18
CA HIS A 108 -2.40 -19.01 -1.65
C HIS A 108 -1.36 -19.11 -0.52
N SER A 109 -1.64 -18.53 0.65
CA SER A 109 -0.78 -18.61 1.83
C SER A 109 -1.05 -19.88 2.66
N TYR A 110 -2.14 -20.60 2.38
CA TYR A 110 -2.60 -21.80 3.11
C TYR A 110 -2.67 -23.07 2.23
N GLN A 111 -2.29 -23.00 0.96
CA GLN A 111 -2.03 -24.22 0.18
C GLN A 111 -0.63 -24.72 0.51
N ALA A 112 -0.58 -25.59 1.53
CA ALA A 112 0.55 -26.45 1.85
C ALA A 112 0.82 -27.49 0.75
#